data_AF-A0A291IKB4-F1
#
_entry.id   AF-A0A291IKB4-F1
#
_cell.length_a   1.000
_cell.length_b   1.000
_cell.length_c   1.000
_cell.angle_alpha   90.00
_cell.angle_beta   90.00
_cell.angle_gamma   90.00
#
_symmetry.space_group_name_H-M   'P 1'
#
loop_
_entity.id
_entity.type
_entity.pdbx_description
1 polymer ?
#
loop_
_entity_poly.entity_id
_entity_poly.type
_entity_poly.pdbx_seq_one_letter_code
_entity_poly.pdbx_strand_id
1 'polypeptide(L)'
;MKQTTDIELSGLTGSSPIGALAAFGLLRLCAEIPSLRDAKLAWRREDDWVAVLEVSDVFGPDSLVGLLNEHLKQQSHQVFAWADDIRVQKSDYCQVLQQSLSDASSVNRRLCDYLAAFASEMAVDNTKGLVKPTAFYMTSGQQKFLSSALELTETFKKDQPEKIREALFGPWLYRDKQHALGWDPAAERVYALRHKKPGEEAPTSISGAVRLALEALPLYPVFPDKRGRLTTSGFVRINRENVFRWPLWRDPIRLDTLKSLVIANLENEDDFAQRGVTAVYSSIRSEFGQGYGIFRPAQLIWQKTRE
;
A
#
# COMPACT_ATOMS: atom_id res chain seq x y z
N MET A 1 1.99 32.45 -11.94
CA MET A 1 1.70 31.20 -11.19
C MET A 1 1.53 30.09 -12.21
N LYS A 2 2.15 28.91 -12.02
CA LYS A 2 1.77 27.74 -12.82
C LYS A 2 0.31 27.41 -12.50
N GLN A 3 -0.50 27.16 -13.51
CA GLN A 3 -1.88 26.72 -13.31
C GLN A 3 -1.84 25.32 -12.70
N THR A 4 -2.65 25.07 -11.68
CA THR A 4 -2.80 23.75 -11.04
C THR A 4 -4.22 23.25 -11.27
N THR A 5 -4.37 21.93 -11.35
CA THR A 5 -5.66 21.25 -11.45
C THR A 5 -5.80 20.24 -10.32
N ASP A 6 -6.93 20.30 -9.62
CA ASP A 6 -7.31 19.29 -8.63
C ASP A 6 -8.12 18.19 -9.29
N ILE A 7 -7.66 16.95 -9.17
CA ILE A 7 -8.39 15.77 -9.63
C ILE A 7 -8.92 15.04 -8.41
N GLU A 8 -10.25 15.00 -8.26
CA GLU A 8 -10.90 14.21 -7.23
C GLU A 8 -10.85 12.72 -7.61
N LEU A 9 -10.35 11.90 -6.69
CA LEU A 9 -10.19 10.46 -6.85
C LEU A 9 -11.26 9.74 -6.03
N SER A 10 -12.51 9.83 -6.49
CA SER A 10 -13.71 9.34 -5.79
C SER A 10 -13.71 7.85 -5.45
N GLY A 11 -12.85 7.04 -6.08
CA GLY A 11 -12.64 5.64 -5.71
C GLY A 11 -11.72 5.44 -4.50
N LEU A 12 -10.88 6.42 -4.17
CA LEU A 12 -9.86 6.31 -3.12
C LEU A 12 -10.33 6.98 -1.83
N THR A 13 -10.92 6.18 -0.94
CA THR A 13 -11.40 6.65 0.37
C THR A 13 -10.33 6.56 1.45
N GLY A 14 -10.16 7.65 2.21
CA GLY A 14 -9.14 7.78 3.25
C GLY A 14 -9.48 7.03 4.54
N SER A 15 -10.75 6.72 4.76
CA SER A 15 -11.19 5.87 5.88
C SER A 15 -10.94 4.38 5.63
N SER A 16 -10.57 3.97 4.41
CA SER A 16 -10.27 2.58 4.06
C SER A 16 -8.75 2.35 4.00
N PRO A 17 -8.21 1.25 4.59
CA PRO A 17 -6.78 0.99 4.54
C PRO A 17 -6.28 0.75 3.11
N ILE A 18 -7.03 0.00 2.28
CA ILE A 18 -6.68 -0.19 0.86
C ILE A 18 -6.80 1.12 0.08
N GLY A 19 -7.80 1.97 0.38
CA GLY A 19 -7.99 3.26 -0.27
C GLY A 19 -6.84 4.23 0.02
N ALA A 20 -6.41 4.31 1.28
CA ALA A 20 -5.24 5.08 1.70
C ALA A 20 -3.94 4.54 1.06
N LEU A 21 -3.70 3.21 1.11
CA LEU A 21 -2.54 2.60 0.47
C LEU A 21 -2.52 2.86 -1.04
N ALA A 22 -3.66 2.73 -1.73
CA ALA A 22 -3.76 2.99 -3.16
C ALA A 22 -3.48 4.47 -3.49
N ALA A 23 -3.95 5.43 -2.67
CA ALA A 23 -3.64 6.84 -2.84
C ALA A 23 -2.15 7.15 -2.63
N PHE A 24 -1.53 6.54 -1.62
CA PHE A 24 -0.09 6.71 -1.36
C PHE A 24 0.77 6.09 -2.46
N GLY A 25 0.39 4.91 -2.94
CA GLY A 25 1.04 4.25 -4.05
C GLY A 25 0.88 5.01 -5.37
N LEU A 26 -0.29 5.61 -5.60
CA LEU A 26 -0.51 6.53 -6.72
C LEU A 26 0.45 7.72 -6.65
N LEU A 27 0.56 8.40 -5.51
CA LEU A 27 1.49 9.52 -5.37
C LEU A 27 2.95 9.10 -5.63
N ARG A 28 3.33 7.89 -5.18
CA ARG A 28 4.65 7.33 -5.49
C ARG A 28 4.85 7.07 -6.98
N LEU A 29 3.85 6.54 -7.68
CA LEU A 29 3.89 6.39 -9.14
C LEU A 29 3.98 7.72 -9.88
N CYS A 30 3.21 8.73 -9.45
CA CYS A 30 3.25 10.08 -10.03
C CYS A 30 4.67 10.66 -10.01
N ALA A 31 5.43 10.45 -8.93
CA ALA A 31 6.82 10.91 -8.83
C ALA A 31 7.77 10.26 -9.85
N GLU A 32 7.44 9.06 -10.35
CA GLU A 32 8.20 8.37 -11.39
C GLU A 32 7.86 8.88 -12.81
N ILE A 33 6.71 9.54 -12.98
CA ILE A 33 6.22 10.03 -14.28
C ILE A 33 6.61 11.51 -14.45
N PRO A 34 7.39 11.90 -15.48
CA PRO A 34 7.90 13.27 -15.61
C PRO A 34 6.83 14.37 -15.56
N SER A 35 5.68 14.16 -16.19
CA SER A 35 4.56 15.12 -16.21
C SER A 35 3.79 15.20 -14.88
N LEU A 36 3.94 14.21 -14.00
CA LEU A 36 3.26 14.13 -12.70
C LEU A 36 4.25 14.25 -11.53
N ARG A 37 5.53 14.52 -11.79
CA ARG A 37 6.59 14.49 -10.78
C ARG A 37 6.34 15.42 -9.59
N ASP A 38 5.74 16.57 -9.87
CA ASP A 38 5.43 17.59 -8.88
C ASP A 38 4.03 17.43 -8.26
N ALA A 39 3.31 16.35 -8.59
CA ALA A 39 1.98 16.08 -8.07
C ALA A 39 1.98 16.03 -6.55
N LYS A 40 0.87 16.47 -5.97
CA LYS A 40 0.64 16.48 -4.53
C LYS A 40 -0.66 15.76 -4.22
N LEU A 41 -0.68 15.08 -3.09
CA LEU A 41 -1.87 14.42 -2.57
C LEU A 41 -2.45 15.25 -1.42
N ALA A 42 -3.76 15.37 -1.36
CA ALA A 42 -4.54 15.93 -0.27
C ALA A 42 -5.77 15.05 0.00
N TRP A 43 -6.47 15.33 1.10
CA TRP A 43 -7.74 14.70 1.42
C TRP A 43 -8.82 15.77 1.64
N ARG A 44 -9.94 15.65 0.94
CA ARG A 44 -11.13 16.49 1.14
C ARG A 44 -12.19 15.71 1.91
N ARG A 45 -12.82 16.37 2.87
CA ARG A 45 -13.91 15.78 3.65
C ARG A 45 -15.23 16.12 2.97
N GLU A 46 -15.86 15.12 2.36
CA GLU A 46 -17.25 15.12 1.93
C GLU A 46 -18.04 14.18 2.87
N ASP A 47 -18.84 13.24 2.35
CA ASP A 47 -19.45 12.16 3.13
C ASP A 47 -18.41 11.22 3.75
N ASP A 48 -17.30 10.98 3.05
CA ASP A 48 -16.06 10.38 3.54
C ASP A 48 -14.84 11.28 3.22
N TRP A 49 -13.63 10.84 3.58
CA TRP A 49 -12.38 11.42 3.08
C TRP A 49 -12.10 10.93 1.66
N VAL A 50 -12.07 11.85 0.70
CA VAL A 50 -11.75 11.56 -0.70
C VAL A 50 -10.36 12.09 -1.02
N ALA A 51 -9.52 11.26 -1.66
CA ALA A 51 -8.21 11.69 -2.12
C ALA A 51 -8.34 12.72 -3.25
N VAL A 52 -7.50 13.75 -3.21
CA VAL A 52 -7.41 14.77 -4.25
C VAL A 52 -5.96 14.85 -4.71
N LEU A 53 -5.75 14.71 -6.02
CA LEU A 53 -4.43 14.86 -6.63
C LEU A 53 -4.34 16.25 -7.26
N GLU A 54 -3.49 17.11 -6.69
CA GLU A 54 -3.12 18.38 -7.30
C GLU A 54 -1.98 18.12 -8.28
N VAL A 55 -2.17 18.50 -9.55
CA VAL A 55 -1.17 18.38 -10.61
C VAL A 55 -0.91 19.74 -11.25
N SER A 56 0.31 19.92 -11.77
CA SER A 56 0.63 21.09 -12.60
C SER A 56 -0.03 20.96 -13.97
N ASP A 57 -0.39 22.10 -14.55
CA ASP A 57 -1.04 22.23 -15.85
C ASP A 57 -2.49 21.70 -15.88
N VAL A 58 -3.18 21.94 -17.00
CA VAL A 58 -4.55 21.47 -17.21
C VAL A 58 -4.53 19.98 -17.47
N PHE A 59 -5.09 19.20 -16.54
CA PHE A 59 -5.00 17.74 -16.54
C PHE A 59 -6.36 17.11 -16.27
N GLY A 60 -6.81 16.23 -17.16
CA GLY A 60 -8.09 15.53 -17.01
C GLY A 60 -7.94 14.12 -16.41
N PRO A 61 -9.03 13.54 -15.89
CA PRO A 61 -9.08 12.14 -15.45
C PRO A 61 -8.56 11.14 -16.50
N ASP A 62 -8.92 11.32 -17.77
CA ASP A 62 -8.52 10.42 -18.85
C ASP A 62 -7.01 10.50 -19.14
N SER A 63 -6.42 11.69 -19.04
CA SER A 63 -4.97 11.89 -19.18
C SER A 63 -4.20 11.21 -18.05
N LEU A 64 -4.70 11.30 -16.82
CA LEU A 64 -4.11 10.61 -15.67
C LEU A 64 -4.12 9.09 -15.87
N VAL A 65 -5.28 8.53 -16.24
CA VAL A 65 -5.40 7.09 -16.53
C VAL A 65 -4.45 6.66 -17.66
N GLY A 66 -4.39 7.44 -18.74
CA GLY A 66 -3.52 7.17 -19.88
C GLY A 66 -2.04 7.13 -19.50
N LEU A 67 -1.56 8.11 -18.72
CA LEU A 67 -0.16 8.17 -18.29
C LEU A 67 0.20 7.06 -17.31
N LEU A 68 -0.67 6.76 -16.35
CA LEU A 68 -0.47 5.63 -15.44
C LEU A 68 -0.45 4.31 -16.22
N ASN A 69 -1.34 4.14 -17.19
CA ASN A 69 -1.38 2.96 -18.03
C ASN A 69 -0.08 2.77 -18.82
N GLU A 70 0.42 3.81 -19.48
CA GLU A 70 1.67 3.71 -20.25
C GLU A 70 2.87 3.46 -19.33
N HIS A 71 2.94 4.13 -18.18
CA HIS A 71 4.00 3.90 -17.20
C HIS A 71 4.01 2.47 -16.68
N LEU A 72 2.85 1.95 -16.26
CA LEU A 72 2.73 0.61 -15.68
C LEU A 72 3.00 -0.50 -16.71
N LYS A 73 2.73 -0.28 -18.00
CA LYS A 73 3.11 -1.23 -19.07
C LYS A 73 4.62 -1.39 -19.22
N GLN A 74 5.37 -0.29 -19.03
CA GLN A 74 6.82 -0.26 -19.20
C GLN A 74 7.58 -0.63 -17.91
N GLN A 75 6.87 -0.67 -16.79
CA GLN A 75 7.48 -0.87 -15.48
C GLN A 75 8.00 -2.30 -15.31
N SER A 76 9.23 -2.44 -14.82
CA SER A 76 9.81 -3.75 -14.50
C SER A 76 9.08 -4.42 -13.33
N HIS A 77 8.82 -5.71 -13.46
CA HIS A 77 8.21 -6.55 -12.42
C HIS A 77 9.26 -7.31 -11.58
N GLN A 78 10.55 -7.02 -11.74
CA GLN A 78 11.64 -7.68 -11.01
C GLN A 78 11.46 -7.63 -9.49
N VAL A 79 10.79 -6.59 -8.98
CA VAL A 79 10.45 -6.44 -7.56
C VAL A 79 9.61 -7.59 -7.01
N PHE A 80 8.88 -8.33 -7.87
CA PHE A 80 8.07 -9.49 -7.50
C PHE A 80 8.59 -10.81 -8.10
N ALA A 81 9.71 -10.79 -8.82
CA ALA A 81 10.20 -11.94 -9.60
C ALA A 81 11.55 -12.51 -9.10
N TRP A 82 12.06 -12.03 -7.96
CA TRP A 82 13.32 -12.51 -7.38
C TRP A 82 13.16 -13.82 -6.57
N ALA A 83 11.94 -14.15 -6.16
CA ALA A 83 11.54 -15.41 -5.54
C ALA A 83 10.02 -15.59 -5.64
N ASP A 84 9.49 -16.74 -5.21
CA ASP A 84 8.04 -16.95 -5.14
C ASP A 84 7.38 -16.28 -3.91
N ASP A 85 8.11 -16.18 -2.80
CA ASP A 85 7.63 -15.63 -1.52
C ASP A 85 8.71 -14.76 -0.89
N ILE A 86 8.32 -13.85 0.01
CA ILE A 86 9.25 -13.06 0.83
C ILE A 86 9.96 -13.95 1.85
N ARG A 87 9.28 -14.98 2.36
CA ARG A 87 9.81 -15.93 3.37
C ARG A 87 10.79 -16.91 2.75
N VAL A 88 12.01 -16.44 2.48
CA VAL A 88 13.13 -17.24 1.97
C VAL A 88 14.21 -17.45 3.04
N GLN A 89 15.20 -18.28 2.72
CA GLN A 89 16.38 -18.40 3.58
C GLN A 89 17.14 -17.08 3.66
N LYS A 90 17.74 -16.80 4.81
CA LYS A 90 18.55 -15.59 5.03
C LYS A 90 19.63 -15.42 3.96
N SER A 91 20.32 -16.50 3.57
CA SER A 91 21.35 -16.48 2.53
C SER A 91 20.83 -15.96 1.20
N ASP A 92 19.66 -16.43 0.79
CA ASP A 92 19.05 -16.12 -0.50
C ASP A 92 18.60 -14.66 -0.52
N TYR A 93 18.01 -14.19 0.60
CA TYR A 93 17.65 -12.79 0.76
C TYR A 93 18.87 -11.87 0.73
N CYS A 94 19.96 -12.24 1.42
CA CYS A 94 21.22 -11.49 1.38
C CYS A 94 21.79 -11.40 -0.03
N GLN A 95 21.72 -12.48 -0.82
CA GLN A 95 22.22 -12.49 -2.19
C GLN A 95 21.45 -11.50 -3.07
N VAL A 96 20.11 -11.51 -2.98
CA VAL A 96 19.27 -10.57 -3.75
C VAL A 96 19.48 -9.13 -3.29
N LEU A 97 19.63 -8.89 -1.98
CA LEU A 97 19.99 -7.58 -1.44
C LEU A 97 21.33 -7.08 -1.99
N GLN A 98 22.38 -7.89 -1.93
CA GLN A 98 23.70 -7.53 -2.43
C GLN A 98 23.68 -7.20 -3.92
N GLN A 99 23.02 -8.04 -4.73
CA GLN A 99 22.85 -7.77 -6.16
C GLN A 99 22.11 -6.46 -6.40
N SER A 100 21.00 -6.22 -5.68
CA SER A 100 20.22 -4.99 -5.82
C SER A 100 21.01 -3.73 -5.47
N LEU A 101 21.90 -3.81 -4.46
CA LEU A 101 22.77 -2.72 -4.05
C LEU A 101 23.87 -2.44 -5.07
N SER A 102 24.42 -3.48 -5.70
CA SER A 102 25.40 -3.33 -6.79
C SER A 102 24.78 -2.67 -8.02
N ASP A 103 23.51 -2.95 -8.31
CA ASP A 103 22.78 -2.37 -9.44
C ASP A 103 22.14 -0.99 -9.13
N ALA A 104 22.20 -0.57 -7.85
CA ALA A 104 21.52 0.63 -7.38
C ALA A 104 22.21 1.91 -7.85
N SER A 105 21.41 2.89 -8.23
CA SER A 105 21.85 4.26 -8.49
C SER A 105 20.78 5.26 -8.04
N SER A 106 21.08 6.55 -8.16
CA SER A 106 20.11 7.62 -7.87
C SER A 106 18.85 7.55 -8.74
N VAL A 107 18.94 6.93 -9.92
CA VAL A 107 17.83 6.76 -10.87
C VAL A 107 17.27 5.33 -10.91
N ASN A 108 18.02 4.34 -10.43
CA ASN A 108 17.59 2.94 -10.35
C ASN A 108 17.71 2.42 -8.92
N ARG A 109 16.65 2.60 -8.12
CA ARG A 109 16.62 2.21 -6.70
C ARG A 109 15.42 1.36 -6.34
N ARG A 110 14.58 1.03 -7.32
CA ARG A 110 13.26 0.44 -7.11
C ARG A 110 13.32 -0.90 -6.39
N LEU A 111 14.19 -1.82 -6.85
CA LEU A 111 14.35 -3.11 -6.18
C LEU A 111 14.85 -2.95 -4.73
N CYS A 112 15.85 -2.10 -4.50
CA CYS A 112 16.34 -1.79 -3.16
C CYS A 112 15.23 -1.27 -2.23
N ASP A 113 14.45 -0.30 -2.70
CA ASP A 113 13.38 0.30 -1.88
C ASP A 113 12.28 -0.73 -1.54
N TYR A 114 11.97 -1.67 -2.46
CA TYR A 114 11.03 -2.77 -2.19
C TYR A 114 11.61 -3.81 -1.23
N LEU A 115 12.87 -4.22 -1.39
CA LEU A 115 13.51 -5.16 -0.46
C LEU A 115 13.57 -4.55 0.95
N ALA A 116 13.90 -3.27 1.08
CA ALA A 116 13.86 -2.55 2.36
C ALA A 116 12.46 -2.54 3.01
N ALA A 117 11.38 -2.69 2.23
CA ALA A 117 10.01 -2.78 2.71
C ALA A 117 9.50 -4.22 2.91
N PHE A 118 10.16 -5.22 2.35
CA PHE A 118 9.71 -6.61 2.42
C PHE A 118 10.19 -7.33 3.67
N ALA A 119 11.48 -7.26 3.98
CA ALA A 119 12.09 -8.00 5.09
C ALA A 119 13.45 -7.40 5.45
N SER A 120 14.04 -7.91 6.54
CA SER A 120 15.44 -7.67 6.90
C SER A 120 16.12 -8.99 7.22
N GLU A 121 17.33 -9.19 6.69
CA GLU A 121 18.22 -10.30 6.96
C GLU A 121 18.65 -10.41 8.45
N MET A 122 18.44 -9.34 9.22
CA MET A 122 18.68 -9.31 10.66
C MET A 122 17.55 -9.94 11.48
N ALA A 123 16.37 -10.15 10.89
CA ALA A 123 15.21 -10.68 11.59
C ALA A 123 14.72 -11.98 10.94
N VAL A 124 15.03 -13.12 11.55
CA VAL A 124 14.59 -14.44 11.10
C VAL A 124 13.58 -15.08 12.05
N ASP A 125 12.81 -16.04 11.55
CA ASP A 125 11.99 -16.90 12.39
C ASP A 125 12.84 -17.93 13.15
N ASN A 126 12.35 -18.33 14.34
CA ASN A 126 13.09 -19.23 15.24
C ASN A 126 12.93 -20.71 14.86
N THR A 127 12.17 -21.02 13.81
CA THR A 127 11.77 -22.40 13.49
C THR A 127 12.51 -22.92 12.27
N LYS A 128 12.46 -22.18 11.16
CA LYS A 128 13.04 -22.54 9.87
C LYS A 128 14.19 -21.61 9.46
N GLY A 129 14.45 -20.54 10.23
CA GLY A 129 15.49 -19.56 9.93
C GLY A 129 15.16 -18.67 8.72
N LEU A 130 13.89 -18.62 8.31
CA LEU A 130 13.45 -17.79 7.19
C LEU A 130 13.38 -16.32 7.61
N VAL A 131 13.63 -15.41 6.67
CA VAL A 131 13.46 -13.97 6.94
C VAL A 131 12.01 -13.68 7.31
N LYS A 132 11.82 -12.84 8.34
CA LYS A 132 10.50 -12.39 8.75
C LYS A 132 10.01 -11.36 7.72
N PRO A 133 8.79 -11.50 7.18
CA PRO A 133 8.28 -10.53 6.25
C PRO A 133 7.66 -9.34 6.98
N THR A 134 7.47 -8.26 6.24
CA THR A 134 6.76 -7.04 6.63
C THR A 134 5.36 -7.33 7.16
N ALA A 135 4.82 -6.45 8.00
CA ALA A 135 3.45 -6.56 8.50
C ALA A 135 2.39 -6.50 7.39
N PHE A 136 2.71 -5.98 6.20
CA PHE A 136 1.82 -6.09 5.03
C PHE A 136 1.75 -7.50 4.42
N TYR A 137 2.63 -8.42 4.82
CA TYR A 137 2.54 -9.82 4.46
C TYR A 137 1.40 -10.49 5.23
N MET A 138 0.37 -10.87 4.49
CA MET A 138 -0.88 -11.39 5.02
C MET A 138 -1.36 -12.67 4.30
N THR A 139 -0.54 -13.22 3.42
CA THR A 139 -0.78 -14.52 2.77
C THR A 139 -0.45 -15.68 3.72
N SER A 140 -1.09 -16.84 3.53
CA SER A 140 -0.79 -18.04 4.31
C SER A 140 -0.99 -19.33 3.54
N GLY A 141 -0.56 -20.44 4.14
CA GLY A 141 -0.72 -21.78 3.55
C GLY A 141 0.05 -21.90 2.24
N GLN A 142 -0.67 -22.21 1.15
CA GLN A 142 -0.09 -22.33 -0.20
C GLN A 142 0.02 -20.98 -0.93
N GLN A 143 -0.55 -19.89 -0.38
CA GLN A 143 -0.47 -18.58 -1.02
C GLN A 143 0.94 -18.00 -0.84
N LYS A 144 1.63 -17.80 -1.96
CA LYS A 144 2.95 -17.18 -1.99
C LYS A 144 2.84 -15.70 -2.38
N PHE A 145 3.36 -14.80 -1.56
CA PHE A 145 3.09 -13.36 -1.70
C PHE A 145 3.60 -12.78 -3.02
N LEU A 146 4.86 -13.05 -3.40
CA LEU A 146 5.46 -12.48 -4.60
C LEU A 146 4.85 -13.08 -5.86
N SER A 147 4.62 -14.39 -5.88
CA SER A 147 3.87 -15.04 -6.96
C SER A 147 2.46 -14.44 -7.12
N SER A 148 1.76 -14.15 -6.03
CA SER A 148 0.43 -13.53 -6.06
C SER A 148 0.47 -12.10 -6.60
N ALA A 149 1.48 -11.31 -6.21
CA ALA A 149 1.69 -9.95 -6.73
C ALA A 149 2.07 -9.97 -8.21
N LEU A 150 2.89 -10.94 -8.64
CA LEU A 150 3.26 -11.13 -10.03
C LEU A 150 2.06 -11.55 -10.89
N GLU A 151 1.29 -12.53 -10.44
CA GLU A 151 0.04 -12.96 -11.10
C GLU A 151 -0.96 -11.82 -11.21
N LEU A 152 -1.13 -11.03 -10.15
CA LEU A 152 -1.95 -9.82 -10.19
C LEU A 152 -1.44 -8.87 -11.27
N THR A 153 -0.13 -8.64 -11.36
CA THR A 153 0.44 -7.73 -12.36
C THR A 153 0.26 -8.24 -13.80
N GLU A 154 0.38 -9.55 -14.04
CA GLU A 154 0.13 -10.12 -15.37
C GLU A 154 -1.35 -10.11 -15.76
N THR A 155 -2.24 -10.45 -14.82
CA THR A 155 -3.70 -10.40 -15.06
C THR A 155 -4.24 -8.97 -15.14
N PHE A 156 -3.56 -8.01 -14.53
CA PHE A 156 -3.88 -6.58 -14.58
C PHE A 156 -3.72 -6.01 -15.99
N LYS A 157 -2.74 -6.48 -16.77
CA LYS A 157 -2.44 -5.98 -18.13
C LYS A 157 -3.61 -6.06 -19.12
N LYS A 158 -4.50 -7.04 -18.96
CA LYS A 158 -5.58 -7.32 -19.94
C LYS A 158 -6.57 -6.17 -20.07
N ASP A 159 -6.98 -5.61 -18.93
CA ASP A 159 -8.03 -4.58 -18.82
C ASP A 159 -7.50 -3.40 -17.96
N GLN A 160 -6.22 -3.07 -18.15
CA GLN A 160 -5.46 -2.18 -17.28
C GLN A 160 -6.06 -0.76 -17.19
N PRO A 161 -6.37 -0.06 -18.30
CA PRO A 161 -6.98 1.27 -18.23
C PRO A 161 -8.29 1.29 -17.44
N GLU A 162 -9.14 0.29 -17.64
CA GLU A 162 -10.44 0.15 -16.99
C GLU A 162 -10.26 -0.08 -15.48
N LYS A 163 -9.33 -0.95 -15.10
CA LYS A 163 -9.03 -1.24 -13.69
C LYS A 163 -8.37 -0.06 -12.98
N ILE A 164 -7.52 0.71 -13.66
CA ILE A 164 -6.98 1.98 -13.13
C ILE A 164 -8.14 2.96 -12.92
N ARG A 165 -9.03 3.10 -13.92
CA ARG A 165 -10.17 4.02 -13.83
C ARG A 165 -11.10 3.65 -12.66
N GLU A 166 -11.44 2.37 -12.52
CA GLU A 166 -12.26 1.87 -11.41
C GLU A 166 -11.59 2.14 -10.07
N ALA A 167 -10.29 1.87 -9.94
CA ALA A 167 -9.56 2.13 -8.70
C ALA A 167 -9.59 3.61 -8.31
N LEU A 168 -9.34 4.52 -9.27
CA LEU A 168 -9.23 5.95 -9.01
C LEU A 168 -10.57 6.65 -8.81
N PHE A 169 -11.59 6.29 -9.60
CA PHE A 169 -12.84 7.05 -9.67
C PHE A 169 -14.07 6.24 -9.23
N GLY A 170 -13.95 4.91 -9.15
CA GLY A 170 -15.07 4.04 -8.84
C GLY A 170 -16.16 4.04 -9.92
N PRO A 171 -17.37 3.54 -9.57
CA PRO A 171 -17.64 2.81 -8.33
C PRO A 171 -16.82 1.52 -8.26
N TRP A 172 -16.46 1.08 -7.05
CA TRP A 172 -15.77 -0.19 -6.83
C TRP A 172 -16.77 -1.35 -6.90
N LEU A 173 -16.61 -2.21 -7.93
CA LEU A 173 -17.60 -3.23 -8.29
C LEU A 173 -17.23 -4.64 -7.83
N TYR A 174 -16.01 -4.86 -7.36
CA TYR A 174 -15.54 -6.13 -6.79
C TYR A 174 -15.69 -7.33 -7.74
N ARG A 175 -15.32 -7.15 -9.02
CA ARG A 175 -15.50 -8.18 -10.07
C ARG A 175 -14.24 -9.00 -10.33
N ASP A 176 -13.08 -8.50 -9.92
CA ASP A 176 -11.80 -9.15 -10.19
C ASP A 176 -11.62 -10.37 -9.30
N LYS A 177 -11.36 -11.54 -9.90
CA LYS A 177 -11.13 -12.82 -9.20
C LYS A 177 -9.71 -12.94 -8.64
N GLN A 178 -9.21 -11.86 -8.04
CA GLN A 178 -7.89 -11.76 -7.43
C GLN A 178 -8.05 -11.48 -5.93
N HIS A 179 -7.15 -12.00 -5.13
CA HIS A 179 -7.16 -11.79 -3.69
C HIS A 179 -6.68 -10.37 -3.33
N ALA A 180 -7.35 -9.69 -2.40
CA ALA A 180 -7.00 -8.34 -1.97
C ALA A 180 -5.75 -8.26 -1.07
N LEU A 181 -4.93 -9.31 -1.03
CA LEU A 181 -3.76 -9.49 -0.15
C LEU A 181 -4.04 -9.23 1.35
N GLY A 182 -5.30 -9.35 1.80
CA GLY A 182 -5.71 -9.05 3.18
C GLY A 182 -5.81 -7.55 3.48
N TRP A 183 -5.62 -6.68 2.47
CA TRP A 183 -5.55 -5.24 2.66
C TRP A 183 -6.90 -4.53 2.56
N ASP A 184 -7.93 -5.19 2.04
CA ASP A 184 -9.28 -4.66 1.95
C ASP A 184 -10.23 -5.39 2.92
N PRO A 185 -10.66 -4.75 4.03
CA PRO A 185 -11.65 -5.31 4.94
C PRO A 185 -12.99 -5.63 4.28
N ALA A 186 -13.39 -4.88 3.24
CA ALA A 186 -14.66 -5.11 2.53
C ALA A 186 -14.61 -6.35 1.62
N ALA A 187 -13.41 -6.78 1.23
CA ALA A 187 -13.21 -8.05 0.53
C ALA A 187 -13.31 -9.26 1.48
N GLU A 188 -13.33 -9.04 2.81
CA GLU A 188 -13.49 -10.11 3.79
C GLU A 188 -14.90 -10.72 3.75
N ARG A 189 -14.95 -12.02 3.46
CA ARG A 189 -16.20 -12.78 3.48
C ARG A 189 -16.43 -13.33 4.88
N VAL A 190 -17.06 -12.56 5.76
CA VAL A 190 -17.31 -12.97 7.15
C VAL A 190 -18.28 -14.15 7.20
N TYR A 191 -17.85 -15.25 7.84
CA TYR A 191 -18.55 -16.53 7.97
C TYR A 191 -19.97 -16.42 8.57
N ALA A 192 -20.20 -15.45 9.46
CA ALA A 192 -21.42 -15.36 10.28
C ALA A 192 -22.69 -14.92 9.51
N LEU A 193 -22.57 -14.49 8.25
CA LEU A 193 -23.69 -13.96 7.46
C LEU A 193 -23.98 -14.76 6.18
N ARG A 194 -23.42 -15.98 6.02
CA ARG A 194 -23.56 -16.75 4.77
C ARG A 194 -24.08 -18.17 5.00
N HIS A 195 -25.01 -18.58 4.13
CA HIS A 195 -25.57 -19.93 4.04
C HIS A 195 -24.63 -20.93 3.32
N LYS A 196 -23.56 -20.47 2.67
CA LYS A 196 -22.62 -21.31 1.90
C LYS A 196 -21.19 -21.25 2.44
N LYS A 197 -20.48 -22.39 2.40
CA LYS A 197 -19.07 -22.51 2.80
C LYS A 197 -18.19 -21.65 1.86
N PRO A 198 -17.27 -20.83 2.38
CA PRO A 198 -16.50 -19.87 1.59
C PRO A 198 -15.46 -20.48 0.63
N GLY A 199 -15.17 -21.78 0.72
CA GLY A 199 -14.15 -22.44 -0.12
C GLY A 199 -14.55 -22.66 -1.59
N GLU A 200 -15.81 -22.42 -1.97
CA GLU A 200 -16.31 -22.73 -3.32
C GLU A 200 -16.28 -21.53 -4.29
N GLU A 201 -16.12 -20.29 -3.80
CA GLU A 201 -16.10 -19.09 -4.65
C GLU A 201 -14.76 -18.36 -4.55
N ALA A 202 -14.15 -18.07 -5.70
CA ALA A 202 -12.89 -17.32 -5.77
C ALA A 202 -13.02 -15.95 -5.06
N PRO A 203 -12.00 -15.50 -4.32
CA PRO A 203 -12.00 -14.17 -3.71
C PRO A 203 -12.15 -13.08 -4.78
N THR A 204 -12.78 -11.98 -4.40
CA THR A 204 -13.01 -10.83 -5.27
C THR A 204 -12.36 -9.57 -4.72
N SER A 205 -11.88 -8.69 -5.59
CA SER A 205 -11.23 -7.43 -5.20
C SER A 205 -11.40 -6.33 -6.25
N ILE A 206 -10.78 -5.18 -6.00
CA ILE A 206 -10.53 -4.12 -6.97
C ILE A 206 -9.05 -4.21 -7.34
N SER A 207 -8.71 -4.95 -8.40
CA SER A 207 -7.31 -5.28 -8.67
C SER A 207 -6.45 -4.05 -8.95
N GLY A 208 -7.03 -2.97 -9.48
CA GLY A 208 -6.36 -1.67 -9.60
C GLY A 208 -6.01 -1.04 -8.27
N ALA A 209 -6.88 -1.13 -7.26
CA ALA A 209 -6.58 -0.62 -5.92
C ALA A 209 -5.48 -1.46 -5.26
N VAL A 210 -5.51 -2.79 -5.42
CA VAL A 210 -4.43 -3.68 -4.94
C VAL A 210 -3.11 -3.40 -5.65
N ARG A 211 -3.15 -3.15 -6.96
CA ARG A 211 -1.96 -2.80 -7.76
C ARG A 211 -1.34 -1.47 -7.36
N LEU A 212 -2.17 -0.47 -7.05
CA LEU A 212 -1.71 0.81 -6.51
C LEU A 212 -1.21 0.64 -5.06
N ALA A 213 -1.87 -0.15 -4.23
CA ALA A 213 -1.42 -0.42 -2.86
C ALA A 213 -0.06 -1.13 -2.81
N LEU A 214 0.23 -2.04 -3.76
CA LEU A 214 1.56 -2.63 -3.92
C LEU A 214 2.64 -1.56 -4.13
N GLU A 215 2.33 -0.48 -4.84
CA GLU A 215 3.26 0.63 -5.05
C GLU A 215 3.51 1.47 -3.81
N ALA A 216 2.68 1.35 -2.77
CA ALA A 216 2.89 2.03 -1.51
C ALA A 216 3.90 1.31 -0.62
N LEU A 217 4.20 0.01 -0.84
CA LEU A 217 5.06 -0.77 0.05
C LEU A 217 6.42 -0.10 0.33
N PRO A 218 7.13 0.47 -0.65
CA PRO A 218 8.41 1.16 -0.38
C PRO A 218 8.34 2.40 0.52
N LEU A 219 7.13 2.93 0.78
CA LEU A 219 6.92 3.99 1.77
C LEU A 219 6.99 3.45 3.20
N TYR A 220 6.94 2.12 3.36
CA TYR A 220 6.87 1.43 4.63
C TYR A 220 8.06 0.48 4.87
N PRO A 221 9.31 1.01 4.96
CA PRO A 221 10.48 0.19 5.23
C PRO A 221 10.36 -0.56 6.56
N VAL A 222 11.06 -1.69 6.64
CA VAL A 222 11.17 -2.50 7.84
C VAL A 222 12.52 -2.34 8.51
N PHE A 223 12.54 -2.44 9.83
CA PHE A 223 13.76 -2.36 10.63
C PHE A 223 13.66 -3.26 11.86
N PRO A 224 14.75 -3.93 12.27
CA PRO A 224 14.79 -4.63 13.54
C PRO A 224 14.75 -3.63 14.70
N ASP A 225 13.89 -3.89 15.70
CA ASP A 225 13.88 -3.13 16.95
C ASP A 225 15.08 -3.48 17.83
N LYS A 226 15.21 -2.81 18.99
CA LYS A 226 16.29 -3.05 19.97
C LYS A 226 16.36 -4.50 20.48
N ARG A 227 15.33 -5.32 20.25
CA ARG A 227 15.24 -6.74 20.63
C ARG A 227 15.37 -7.67 19.41
N GLY A 228 15.74 -7.15 18.24
CA GLY A 228 15.87 -7.92 17.00
C GLY A 228 14.54 -8.32 16.38
N ARG A 229 13.40 -7.76 16.82
CA ARG A 229 12.08 -8.03 16.23
C ARG A 229 11.86 -7.10 15.05
N LEU A 230 11.42 -7.64 13.93
CA LEU A 230 11.10 -6.81 12.77
C LEU A 230 9.91 -5.89 13.08
N THR A 231 10.08 -4.61 12.76
CA THR A 231 9.05 -3.58 12.81
C THR A 231 8.86 -3.04 11.40
N THR A 232 7.61 -2.81 11.00
CA THR A 232 7.25 -2.14 9.74
C THR A 232 6.80 -0.73 10.09
N SER A 233 7.31 0.30 9.41
CA SER A 233 6.78 1.65 9.64
C SER A 233 5.28 1.72 9.29
N GLY A 234 4.57 2.69 9.86
CA GLY A 234 3.11 2.74 9.82
C GLY A 234 2.41 1.68 10.69
N PHE A 235 3.11 0.69 11.24
CA PHE A 235 2.56 -0.25 12.20
C PHE A 235 3.02 0.05 13.62
N VAL A 236 2.07 -0.05 14.56
CA VAL A 236 2.33 -0.01 16.00
C VAL A 236 1.79 -1.28 16.66
N ARG A 237 2.34 -1.62 17.84
CA ARG A 237 1.85 -2.75 18.65
C ARG A 237 1.01 -2.23 19.81
N ILE A 238 -0.30 -2.51 19.80
CA ILE A 238 -1.24 -2.11 20.85
C ILE A 238 -1.89 -3.37 21.41
N ASN A 239 -1.85 -3.59 22.73
CA ASN A 239 -2.45 -4.77 23.36
C ASN A 239 -2.05 -6.12 22.72
N ARG A 240 -0.79 -6.22 22.26
CA ARG A 240 -0.26 -7.37 21.51
C ARG A 240 -0.92 -7.62 20.14
N GLU A 241 -1.57 -6.63 19.55
CA GLU A 241 -2.06 -6.65 18.15
C GLU A 241 -1.15 -5.78 17.27
N ASN A 242 -0.98 -6.17 16.00
CA ASN A 242 -0.38 -5.28 14.99
C ASN A 242 -1.46 -4.34 14.47
N VAL A 243 -1.23 -3.03 14.57
CA VAL A 243 -2.19 -2.02 14.14
C VAL A 243 -1.53 -1.13 13.10
N PHE A 244 -2.08 -1.13 11.89
CA PHE A 244 -1.70 -0.18 10.85
C PHE A 244 -2.35 1.16 11.16
N ARG A 245 -1.58 2.25 11.14
CA ARG A 245 -2.05 3.62 11.34
C ARG A 245 -1.62 4.47 10.15
N TRP A 246 -2.53 5.31 9.67
CA TRP A 246 -2.23 6.25 8.60
C TRP A 246 -2.86 7.62 8.85
N PRO A 247 -2.12 8.70 8.57
CA PRO A 247 -2.62 10.06 8.67
C PRO A 247 -3.32 10.49 7.38
N LEU A 248 -4.28 11.41 7.52
CA LEU A 248 -4.91 12.18 6.46
C LEU A 248 -4.68 13.67 6.74
N TRP A 249 -4.59 14.47 5.68
CA TRP A 249 -4.24 15.89 5.74
C TRP A 249 -5.00 16.66 4.66
N ARG A 250 -5.19 17.97 4.84
CA ARG A 250 -5.89 18.82 3.85
C ARG A 250 -4.95 19.53 2.90
N ASP A 251 -3.80 20.00 3.39
CA ASP A 251 -2.86 20.76 2.58
C ASP A 251 -2.11 19.83 1.62
N PRO A 252 -2.14 20.06 0.29
CA PRO A 252 -1.49 19.16 -0.67
C PRO A 252 0.00 18.96 -0.38
N ILE A 253 0.43 17.70 -0.20
CA ILE A 253 1.83 17.35 0.09
C ILE A 253 2.45 16.51 -1.03
N ARG A 254 3.76 16.67 -1.20
CA ARG A 254 4.56 15.88 -2.15
C ARG A 254 4.99 14.54 -1.55
N LEU A 255 5.49 13.65 -2.41
CA LEU A 255 5.96 12.32 -2.02
C LEU A 255 6.98 12.33 -0.87
N ASP A 256 7.93 13.28 -0.84
CA ASP A 256 8.97 13.30 0.21
C ASP A 256 8.40 13.69 1.58
N THR A 257 7.39 14.56 1.60
CA THR A 257 6.63 14.87 2.81
C THR A 257 5.81 13.66 3.25
N LEU A 258 5.15 12.96 2.30
CA LEU A 258 4.42 11.73 2.60
C LEU A 258 5.32 10.67 3.23
N LYS A 259 6.49 10.39 2.64
CA LYS A 259 7.48 9.44 3.18
C LYS A 259 7.86 9.79 4.61
N SER A 260 8.17 11.06 4.87
CA SER A 260 8.53 11.53 6.21
C SER A 260 7.38 11.35 7.19
N LEU A 261 6.15 11.62 6.75
CA LEU A 261 4.95 11.55 7.57
C LEU A 261 4.55 10.11 7.95
N VAL A 262 4.64 9.16 7.02
CA VAL A 262 4.25 7.75 7.29
C VAL A 262 5.35 6.93 7.98
N ILE A 263 6.61 7.36 7.84
CA ILE A 263 7.74 6.77 8.59
C ILE A 263 7.78 7.30 10.02
N ALA A 264 7.37 8.55 10.25
CA ALA A 264 7.28 9.10 11.59
C ALA A 264 6.34 8.24 12.45
N ASN A 265 6.83 7.85 13.63
CA ASN A 265 5.98 7.22 14.62
C ASN A 265 5.05 8.31 15.19
N LEU A 266 3.84 8.37 14.67
CA LEU A 266 2.80 9.27 15.14
C LEU A 266 2.32 8.78 16.53
N GLU A 267 2.76 9.47 17.58
CA GLU A 267 2.61 9.03 18.97
C GLU A 267 1.37 9.60 19.68
N ASN A 268 1.08 10.89 19.50
CA ASN A 268 0.03 11.61 20.22
C ASN A 268 -0.58 12.76 19.40
N GLU A 269 -1.67 13.32 19.90
CA GLU A 269 -2.47 14.35 19.23
C GLU A 269 -1.68 15.63 18.90
N ASP A 270 -0.76 16.04 19.78
CA ASP A 270 0.07 17.23 19.57
C ASP A 270 1.02 17.03 18.38
N ASP A 271 1.65 15.84 18.26
CA ASP A 271 2.50 15.48 17.13
C ASP A 271 1.71 15.42 15.82
N PHE A 272 0.46 14.95 15.85
CA PHE A 272 -0.41 14.94 14.67
C PHE A 272 -0.68 16.38 14.19
N ALA A 273 -1.11 17.25 15.09
CA ALA A 273 -1.45 18.64 14.78
C ALA A 273 -0.24 19.43 14.26
N GLN A 274 0.93 19.28 14.89
CA GLN A 274 2.16 19.96 14.48
C GLN A 274 2.67 19.52 13.10
N ARG A 275 2.31 18.32 12.64
CA ARG A 275 2.66 17.80 11.31
C ARG A 275 1.62 18.10 10.23
N GLY A 276 0.59 18.90 10.54
CA GLY A 276 -0.48 19.23 9.59
C GLY A 276 -1.47 18.09 9.34
N VAL A 277 -1.45 17.04 10.17
CA VAL A 277 -2.42 15.95 10.10
C VAL A 277 -3.79 16.48 10.53
N THR A 278 -4.83 16.06 9.81
CA THR A 278 -6.22 16.44 10.07
C THR A 278 -7.03 15.28 10.64
N ALA A 279 -6.70 14.05 10.28
CA ALA A 279 -7.30 12.85 10.87
C ALA A 279 -6.28 11.71 10.89
N VAL A 280 -6.43 10.79 11.83
CA VAL A 280 -5.66 9.55 11.84
C VAL A 280 -6.64 8.39 11.94
N TYR A 281 -6.48 7.43 11.05
CA TYR A 281 -7.20 6.18 11.07
C TYR A 281 -6.27 5.04 11.47
N SER A 282 -6.88 3.97 11.96
CA SER A 282 -6.16 2.74 12.25
C SER A 282 -6.96 1.51 11.86
N SER A 283 -6.26 0.42 11.56
CA SER A 283 -6.85 -0.89 11.32
C SER A 283 -6.02 -1.96 12.00
N ILE A 284 -6.70 -2.85 12.72
CA ILE A 284 -6.07 -4.03 13.31
C ILE A 284 -5.76 -5.02 12.20
N ARG A 285 -4.50 -5.46 12.11
CA ARG A 285 -4.10 -6.61 11.30
C ARG A 285 -4.35 -7.86 12.11
N SER A 286 -5.52 -8.45 11.90
CA SER A 286 -5.94 -9.67 12.57
C SER A 286 -5.38 -10.89 11.85
N GLU A 287 -4.89 -11.87 12.61
CA GLU A 287 -4.42 -13.15 12.07
C GLU A 287 -5.40 -14.28 12.38
N PHE A 288 -5.64 -15.18 11.40
CA PHE A 288 -6.48 -16.37 11.55
C PHE A 288 -5.79 -17.62 11.01
N GLY A 289 -6.17 -18.77 11.56
CA GLY A 289 -5.70 -20.08 11.08
C GLY A 289 -4.18 -20.21 11.12
N GLN A 290 -3.58 -20.54 9.97
CA GLN A 290 -2.13 -20.76 9.82
C GLN A 290 -1.33 -19.48 9.54
N GLY A 291 -1.80 -18.33 10.07
CA GLY A 291 -1.14 -17.03 9.92
C GLY A 291 -1.65 -16.17 8.75
N TYR A 292 -2.87 -16.42 8.25
CA TYR A 292 -3.51 -15.54 7.29
C TYR A 292 -3.82 -14.20 7.96
N GLY A 293 -3.37 -13.10 7.37
CA GLY A 293 -3.63 -11.76 7.87
C GLY A 293 -4.80 -11.10 7.14
N ILE A 294 -5.54 -10.25 7.84
CA ILE A 294 -6.48 -9.33 7.21
C ILE A 294 -6.63 -8.07 8.04
N PHE A 295 -6.78 -6.93 7.37
CA PHE A 295 -7.18 -5.70 8.02
C PHE A 295 -8.65 -5.75 8.44
N ARG A 296 -8.92 -5.31 9.67
CA ARG A 296 -10.28 -5.06 10.15
C ARG A 296 -10.80 -3.72 9.65
N PRO A 297 -12.13 -3.49 9.68
CA PRO A 297 -12.67 -2.17 9.39
C PRO A 297 -11.94 -1.07 10.16
N ALA A 298 -11.64 0.04 9.48
CA ALA A 298 -10.85 1.10 10.07
C ALA A 298 -11.60 1.81 11.21
N GLN A 299 -10.83 2.36 12.13
CA GLN A 299 -11.31 3.17 13.24
C GLN A 299 -10.66 4.54 13.17
N LEU A 300 -11.46 5.59 13.27
CA LEU A 300 -10.96 6.95 13.47
C LEU A 300 -10.39 7.04 14.89
N ILE A 301 -9.10 7.33 15.01
CA ILE A 301 -8.43 7.43 16.32
C ILE A 301 -8.25 8.88 16.77
N TRP A 302 -8.21 9.81 15.81
CA TRP A 302 -8.08 11.23 16.09
C TRP A 302 -8.55 12.07 14.91
N GLN A 303 -9.11 13.24 15.19
CA GLN A 303 -9.45 14.23 14.18
C GLN A 303 -9.23 15.64 14.74
N LYS A 304 -8.56 16.50 13.97
CA LYS A 304 -8.40 17.91 14.33
C LYS A 304 -9.77 18.57 14.43
N THR A 305 -10.09 19.07 15.62
CA THR A 305 -11.29 19.88 15.87
C THR A 305 -11.21 21.13 14.98
N ARG A 306 -12.32 21.50 14.32
CA ARG A 306 -12.37 22.72 13.50
C ARG A 306 -12.11 23.92 14.42
N GLU A 307 -11.09 24.71 14.09
CA GLU A 307 -11.00 26.13 14.52
C GLU A 307 -12.05 26.95 13.75
#